data_AF-A0A957ACS6-F1
#
_entry.id   AF-A0A957ACS6-F1
#
_cell.length_a   1.000
_cell.length_b   1.000
_cell.length_c   1.000
_cell.angle_alpha   90.00
_cell.angle_beta   90.00
_cell.angle_gamma   90.00
#
_symmetry.space_group_name_H-M   'P 1'
#
loop_
_entity.id
_entity.type
_entity.pdbx_description
1 polymer ?
#
loop_
_entity_poly.entity_id
_entity_poly.type
_entity_poly.pdbx_seq_one_letter_code
_entity_poly.pdbx_strand_id
1 'polypeptide(L)' 'HVAARQALVDVPMPGGLEGSLKLPNSPLRLSGTPAQVGTPMPGYGEHTEEILGGWLGVTDADRERLRSEGVIG' A
#
# COMPACT_ATOMS: atom_id res chain seq x y z
N HIS A 1 -18.78 8.78 23.52
CA HIS A 1 -17.85 9.89 23.20
C HIS A 1 -16.77 9.55 22.14
N VAL A 2 -16.84 8.42 21.42
CA VAL A 2 -15.83 7.99 20.41
C VAL A 2 -16.08 8.52 18.99
N ALA A 3 -17.28 9.03 18.68
CA ALA A 3 -17.66 9.40 17.31
C ALA A 3 -17.16 10.77 16.81
N ALA A 4 -16.54 11.62 17.65
CA ALA A 4 -16.35 13.04 17.34
C ALA A 4 -14.94 13.43 16.79
N ARG A 5 -14.14 12.47 16.31
CA ARG A 5 -12.69 12.71 16.12
C ARG A 5 -12.04 12.09 14.87
N GLN A 6 -12.79 11.64 13.85
CA GLN A 6 -12.21 10.91 12.71
C GLN A 6 -11.25 9.78 13.15
N ALA A 7 -11.54 9.18 14.31
CA ALA A 7 -10.68 8.19 14.96
C ALA A 7 -10.70 6.85 14.21
N LEU A 8 -11.74 6.61 13.41
CA LEU A 8 -11.85 5.50 12.50
C LEU A 8 -12.00 6.06 11.09
N VAL A 9 -11.27 5.49 10.14
CA VAL A 9 -11.37 5.78 8.72
C VAL A 9 -11.72 4.50 7.96
N ASP A 10 -12.50 4.66 6.90
CA ASP A 10 -12.79 3.59 5.95
C ASP A 10 -11.68 3.57 4.90
N VAL A 11 -10.94 2.47 4.85
CA VAL A 11 -9.82 2.27 3.90
C VAL A 11 -10.25 1.23 2.88
N PRO A 12 -10.14 1.50 1.57
CA PRO A 12 -10.50 0.52 0.54
C PRO A 12 -9.61 -0.72 0.62
N MET A 13 -10.16 -1.86 0.23
CA MET A 13 -9.41 -3.12 0.15
C MET A 13 -8.28 -3.03 -0.91
N PRO A 14 -7.16 -3.76 -0.71
CA PRO A 14 -6.03 -3.79 -1.65
C PRO A 14 -6.41 -4.39 -3.01
N GLY A 15 -5.61 -4.09 -4.03
CA GLY A 15 -5.68 -4.80 -5.32
C GLY A 15 -7.01 -4.66 -6.06
N GLY A 16 -7.79 -3.61 -5.78
CA GLY A 16 -9.09 -3.36 -6.42
C GLY A 16 -10.24 -4.26 -5.93
N LEU A 17 -10.06 -4.97 -4.82
CA LEU A 17 -11.13 -5.75 -4.20
C LEU A 17 -12.27 -4.85 -3.71
N GLU A 18 -13.51 -5.31 -3.83
CA GLU A 18 -14.68 -4.58 -3.35
C GLU A 18 -14.75 -4.60 -1.81
N GLY A 19 -15.01 -3.43 -1.21
CA GLY A 19 -15.21 -3.27 0.23
C GLY A 19 -14.23 -2.31 0.90
N SER A 20 -14.45 -2.05 2.19
CA SER A 20 -13.62 -1.17 3.01
C SER A 20 -13.42 -1.71 4.42
N LEU A 21 -12.22 -1.54 4.95
CA LEU A 21 -11.85 -1.85 6.32
C LEU A 21 -11.96 -0.59 7.19
N LYS A 22 -12.63 -0.70 8.34
CA LYS A 22 -12.61 0.35 9.36
C LYS A 22 -11.33 0.22 10.19
N LEU A 23 -10.40 1.14 9.99
CA LEU A 23 -9.11 1.15 10.67
C LEU A 23 -8.98 2.39 11.58
N PRO A 24 -8.23 2.29 12.69
CA PRO A 24 -7.91 3.46 13.50
C PRO A 24 -7.07 4.44 12.69
N ASN A 25 -7.47 5.70 12.72
CA ASN A 25 -6.67 6.79 12.16
C ASN A 25 -5.50 7.13 13.10
N SER A 26 -4.53 7.89 12.61
CA SER A 26 -3.44 8.40 13.43
C SER A 26 -3.99 9.15 14.66
N PRO A 27 -3.51 8.84 15.88
CA PRO A 27 -3.94 9.55 17.08
C PRO A 27 -3.38 10.99 17.14
N LEU A 28 -2.37 11.30 16.33
CA LEU A 28 -1.71 12.60 16.29
C LEU A 28 -2.45 13.57 15.35
N ARG A 29 -2.75 14.77 15.85
CA ARG A 29 -3.28 15.88 15.04
C ARG A 29 -2.17 16.85 14.72
N LEU A 30 -1.75 16.85 13.46
CA LEU A 30 -0.79 17.81 12.93
C LEU A 30 -1.57 18.86 12.13
N SER A 31 -1.42 20.13 12.48
CA SER A 31 -2.12 21.24 11.80
C SER A 31 -1.46 21.63 10.47
N GLY A 32 -0.14 21.51 10.37
CA GLY A 32 0.61 21.81 9.15
C GLY A 32 0.68 20.65 8.15
N THR A 33 0.66 19.42 8.64
CA THR A 33 0.73 18.19 7.83
C THR A 33 -0.27 17.14 8.35
N PRO A 34 -1.59 17.37 8.17
CA PRO A 34 -2.61 16.45 8.66
C PRO A 34 -2.30 15.02 8.24
N ALA A 35 -2.32 14.09 9.20
CA ALA A 35 -2.14 12.68 8.92
C ALA A 35 -3.31 12.20 8.05
N GLN A 36 -3.00 11.76 6.83
CA GLN A 36 -3.96 11.23 5.88
C GLN A 36 -3.67 9.74 5.71
N VAL A 37 -4.70 8.92 5.83
CA VAL A 37 -4.64 7.52 5.38
C VAL A 37 -4.89 7.55 3.88
N GLY A 38 -3.82 7.85 3.13
CA GLY A 38 -3.89 8.31 1.75
C GLY A 38 -3.93 7.22 0.68
N THR A 39 -3.60 5.96 1.03
CA THR A 39 -3.49 4.89 0.04
C THR A 39 -3.97 3.58 0.65
N PRO A 40 -4.72 2.74 -0.11
CA PRO A 40 -4.95 1.36 0.29
C PRO A 40 -3.62 0.64 0.55
N MET A 41 -3.69 -0.43 1.32
CA MET A 41 -2.54 -1.33 1.43
C MET A 41 -2.18 -1.88 0.04
N PRO A 42 -0.90 -2.00 -0.32
CA PRO A 42 -0.52 -2.57 -1.60
C PRO A 42 -0.96 -4.03 -1.67
N GLY A 43 -1.31 -4.48 -2.87
CA GLY A 43 -1.48 -5.89 -3.18
C GLY A 43 -0.16 -6.67 -3.04
N TYR A 44 -0.28 -7.99 -3.05
CA TYR A 44 0.90 -8.85 -3.16
C TYR A 44 1.64 -8.51 -4.45
N GLY A 45 2.93 -8.18 -4.35
CA GLY A 45 3.75 -7.90 -5.52
C GLY A 45 3.55 -6.54 -6.20
N GLU A 46 2.66 -5.68 -5.70
CA GLU A 46 2.22 -4.47 -6.42
C GLU A 46 3.37 -3.53 -6.84
N HIS A 47 4.43 -3.46 -6.04
CA HIS A 47 5.58 -2.60 -6.30
C HIS A 47 6.86 -3.37 -6.72
N THR A 48 6.77 -4.68 -6.95
CA THR A 48 7.92 -5.53 -7.31
C THR A 48 8.62 -5.00 -8.57
N GLU A 49 7.87 -4.67 -9.62
CA GLU A 49 8.41 -4.16 -10.89
C GLU A 49 9.04 -2.77 -10.75
N GLU A 50 8.36 -1.86 -10.03
CA GLU A 50 8.85 -0.49 -9.81
C GLU A 50 10.18 -0.49 -9.05
N ILE A 51 10.28 -1.32 -8.01
CA ILE A 51 11.49 -1.39 -7.18
C ILE A 51 12.61 -2.11 -7.92
N LEU A 52 12.36 -3.32 -8.46
CA LEU A 52 13.40 -4.10 -9.11
C LEU A 52 13.89 -3.42 -10.39
N GLY A 53 12.99 -2.96 -11.26
CA GLY A 53 13.36 -2.31 -12.51
C GLY A 53 13.78 -0.86 -12.32
N GLY A 54 12.98 -0.08 -11.59
CA GLY A 54 13.17 1.36 -11.47
C GLY A 54 14.27 1.77 -10.48
N TRP A 55 14.30 1.15 -9.30
CA TRP A 55 15.21 1.58 -8.23
C TRP A 55 16.51 0.78 -8.21
N LEU A 56 16.43 -0.51 -8.50
CA LEU A 56 17.56 -1.45 -8.43
C LEU A 56 18.19 -1.76 -9.80
N GLY A 57 17.56 -1.33 -10.90
CA GLY A 57 18.11 -1.52 -12.26
C GLY A 57 18.18 -2.97 -12.71
N VAL A 58 17.38 -3.86 -12.12
CA VAL A 58 17.28 -5.26 -12.52
C VAL A 58 16.68 -5.33 -13.91
N THR A 59 17.34 -6.05 -14.82
CA THR A 59 16.91 -6.14 -16.22
C THR A 59 15.61 -6.93 -16.38
N ASP A 60 14.87 -6.68 -17.45
CA ASP A 60 13.63 -7.41 -17.76
C ASP A 60 13.87 -8.93 -17.85
N ALA A 61 15.04 -9.33 -18.39
CA ALA A 61 15.43 -10.73 -18.51
C ALA A 61 15.66 -11.38 -17.13
N ASP A 62 16.29 -10.66 -16.20
CA ASP A 62 16.49 -11.14 -14.82
C ASP A 62 15.18 -11.19 -14.04
N ARG A 63 14.29 -10.22 -14.23
CA ARG A 63 12.96 -10.23 -13.58
C ARG A 63 12.12 -11.41 -14.08
N GLU A 64 12.16 -11.71 -15.38
CA GLU A 64 11.46 -12.87 -15.92
C GLU A 64 12.05 -14.20 -15.42
N ARG A 65 13.38 -14.29 -15.29
CA ARG A 65 14.02 -15.44 -14.66
C ARG A 65 13.54 -15.62 -13.22
N LEU A 66 13.56 -14.56 -12.41
CA LEU A 66 13.12 -14.59 -11.01
C LEU A 66 11.64 -14.98 -10.88
N ARG A 67 10.79 -14.54 -11.82
CA ARG A 67 9.38 -14.94 -11.89
C ARG A 67 9.24 -16.43 -12.23
N SER A 68 10.01 -16.93 -13.21
CA SER A 68 10.00 -18.35 -13.60
C SER A 68 10.49 -19.28 -12.48
N GLU A 69 11.40 -18.79 -11.64
CA GLU A 69 11.91 -19.50 -10.46
C GLU A 69 10.96 -19.40 -9.25
N GLY A 70 9.87 -18.61 -9.35
CA GLY A 70 8.92 -18.40 -8.26
C GLY A 70 9.45 -17.52 -7.12
N VAL A 71 10.52 -16.76 -7.36
CA VAL A 71 11.15 -15.89 -6.35
C VAL A 71 10.37 -14.60 -6.16
N ILE A 72 9.75 -14.09 -7.22
CA ILE A 72 8.95 -12.86 -7.21
C ILE A 72 7.60 -13.09 -7.87
N GLY A 73 6.58 -12.38 -7.40
CA GLY A 73 5.20 -12.41 -7.90
C GLY A 73 4.47 -11.11 -7.58
#